data_AF-A0YZ47-F1
#
_entry.id   AF-A0YZ47-F1
#
_cell.length_a   1.000
_cell.length_b   1.000
_cell.length_c   1.000
_cell.angle_alpha   90.00
_cell.angle_beta   90.00
_cell.angle_gamma   90.00
#
_symmetry.space_group_name_H-M   'P 1'
#
loop_
_entity.id
_entity.type
_entity.pdbx_description
1 polymer ?
#
loop_
_entity_poly.entity_id
_entity_poly.type
_entity_poly.pdbx_seq_one_letter_code
_entity_poly.pdbx_strand_id
1 'polypeptide(L)'
;MGKRATVALVPHQGEVKKGWDISDAFDAGFTLEDIQQAEADAKQQQQWAKQVAEVVCDCLNQARTHHLEGSRHTAHWSKRDRRLTLLENDTEHKVLDVVWDNGWVNVDSRLEQAKVNYFLQEVQQKLRCKNHLYSFNTGTTLR
;
A
#
# COMPACT_ATOMS: atom_id res chain seq x y z
N MET A 1 21.27 23.31 -10.37
CA MET A 1 20.01 22.53 -10.37
C MET A 1 19.98 21.70 -9.10
N GLY A 2 19.25 22.16 -8.07
CA GLY A 2 19.25 21.53 -6.74
C GLY A 2 18.34 20.32 -6.67
N LYS A 3 18.86 19.19 -6.20
CA LYS A 3 18.09 17.98 -5.89
C LYS A 3 17.27 18.24 -4.63
N ARG A 4 15.94 18.18 -4.73
CA ARG A 4 15.03 18.26 -3.58
C ARG A 4 15.06 16.92 -2.84
N ALA A 5 15.65 16.90 -1.64
CA ALA A 5 15.55 15.76 -0.73
C ALA A 5 14.11 15.59 -0.25
N THR A 6 13.65 14.36 -0.13
CA THR A 6 12.26 14.04 0.22
C THR A 6 12.14 14.04 1.74
N VAL A 7 11.38 14.98 2.31
CA VAL A 7 11.25 15.19 3.76
C VAL A 7 10.39 14.08 4.37
N ALA A 8 10.96 13.30 5.29
CA ALA A 8 10.23 12.38 6.17
C ALA A 8 9.46 13.18 7.24
N LEU A 9 8.16 12.92 7.39
CA LEU A 9 7.29 13.62 8.36
C LEU A 9 7.20 12.82 9.67
N VAL A 10 7.67 13.38 10.78
CA VAL A 10 7.43 12.88 12.15
C VAL A 10 6.67 13.94 12.95
N PRO A 11 5.58 13.61 13.68
CA PRO A 11 4.74 14.59 14.35
C PRO A 11 5.27 14.98 15.74
N HIS A 12 5.33 16.28 16.04
CA HIS A 12 5.50 16.81 17.39
C HIS A 12 4.22 17.47 17.88
N GLN A 13 3.78 17.09 19.09
CA GLN A 13 2.63 17.72 19.76
C GLN A 13 3.00 19.15 20.18
N GLY A 14 2.21 20.13 19.72
CA GLY A 14 2.03 21.39 20.44
C GLY A 14 2.49 22.69 19.76
N GLU A 15 3.25 22.65 18.68
CA GLU A 15 3.72 23.89 18.01
C GLU A 15 3.33 23.99 16.54
N VAL A 16 3.11 25.23 16.11
CA VAL A 16 2.75 25.62 14.74
C VAL A 16 3.72 24.97 13.76
N LYS A 17 3.18 24.27 12.75
CA LYS A 17 3.90 23.56 11.66
C LYS A 17 5.03 24.40 11.04
N LYS A 18 6.19 24.45 11.68
CA LYS A 18 7.46 24.73 11.03
C LYS A 18 7.93 23.39 10.48
N GLY A 19 8.15 23.32 9.17
CA GLY A 19 8.83 22.17 8.60
C GLY A 19 10.19 22.02 9.29
N TRP A 20 10.57 20.78 9.58
CA TRP A 20 11.88 20.46 10.12
C TRP A 20 12.92 20.70 9.04
N ASP A 21 13.94 21.48 9.36
CA ASP A 21 15.06 21.73 8.46
C ASP A 21 16.06 20.57 8.57
N ILE A 22 16.83 20.32 7.53
CA ILE A 22 17.89 19.30 7.52
C ILE A 22 18.89 19.54 8.66
N SER A 23 19.03 20.79 9.11
CA SER A 23 19.81 21.18 10.29
C SER A 23 19.38 20.47 11.58
N ASP A 24 18.07 20.27 11.79
CA ASP A 24 17.56 19.62 13.01
C ASP A 24 17.92 18.12 13.05
N ALA A 25 18.00 17.47 11.88
CA ALA A 25 18.41 16.08 11.77
C ALA A 25 19.89 15.91 12.17
N PHE A 26 20.76 16.84 11.74
CA PHE A 26 22.16 16.83 12.14
C PHE A 26 22.36 17.14 13.62
N ASP A 27 21.59 18.08 14.18
CA ASP A 27 21.62 18.39 15.62
C ASP A 27 21.14 17.21 16.49
N ALA A 28 20.23 16.39 15.96
CA ALA A 28 19.79 15.14 16.58
C ALA A 28 20.75 13.96 16.37
N GLY A 29 21.88 14.17 15.67
CA GLY A 29 22.92 13.17 15.44
C GLY A 29 22.66 12.22 14.27
N PHE A 30 21.66 12.48 13.42
CA PHE A 30 21.47 11.70 12.19
C PHE A 30 22.56 12.03 11.17
N THR A 31 23.02 10.99 10.50
CA THR A 31 24.02 11.10 9.44
C THR A 31 23.35 11.22 8.07
N LEU A 32 24.13 11.63 7.07
CA LEU A 32 23.69 11.56 5.67
C LEU A 32 23.36 10.13 5.23
N GLU A 33 24.02 9.12 5.80
CA GLU A 33 23.73 7.71 5.51
C GLU A 33 22.35 7.30 6.02
N ASP A 34 21.96 7.75 7.21
CA ASP A 34 20.63 7.49 7.78
C ASP A 34 19.52 8.09 6.90
N ILE A 35 19.74 9.31 6.38
CA ILE A 35 18.80 9.99 5.48
C ILE A 35 18.68 9.20 4.16
N GLN A 36 19.80 8.75 3.59
CA GLN A 36 19.79 7.96 2.36
C GLN A 36 19.08 6.62 2.53
N GLN A 37 19.30 5.94 3.66
CA GLN A 37 18.61 4.69 3.97
C GLN A 37 17.10 4.91 4.12
N ALA A 38 16.69 5.95 4.85
CA ALA A 38 15.27 6.29 5.00
C ALA A 38 14.61 6.62 3.64
N GLU A 39 15.30 7.33 2.75
CA GLU A 39 14.81 7.58 1.39
C GLU A 39 14.68 6.29 0.57
N ALA A 40 15.63 5.35 0.70
CA ALA A 40 15.57 4.06 0.03
C ALA A 40 14.39 3.23 0.52
N ASP A 41 14.20 3.16 1.84
CA ASP A 41 13.10 2.45 2.48
C ASP A 41 11.74 3.06 2.08
N ALA A 42 11.62 4.39 2.06
CA ALA A 42 10.41 5.07 1.62
C ALA A 42 10.07 4.76 0.15
N LYS A 43 11.06 4.73 -0.74
CA LYS A 43 10.87 4.35 -2.15
C LYS A 43 10.44 2.89 -2.28
N GLN A 44 11.03 2.00 -1.49
CA GLN A 44 10.66 0.58 -1.49
C GLN A 44 9.23 0.38 -0.98
N GLN A 45 8.86 1.03 0.13
CA GLN A 45 7.49 1.01 0.66
C GLN A 45 6.48 1.54 -0.37
N GLN A 46 6.81 2.63 -1.06
CA GLN A 46 5.97 3.17 -2.12
C GLN A 46 5.76 2.17 -3.27
N GLN A 47 6.81 1.46 -3.70
CA GLN A 47 6.71 0.43 -4.74
C GLN A 47 5.86 -0.76 -4.29
N TRP A 48 6.11 -1.27 -3.09
CA TRP A 48 5.34 -2.37 -2.51
C TRP A 48 3.88 -2.02 -2.33
N ALA A 49 3.59 -0.83 -1.79
CA ALA A 49 2.23 -0.36 -1.59
C ALA A 49 1.46 -0.28 -2.91
N LYS A 50 2.10 0.21 -3.98
CA LYS A 50 1.49 0.23 -5.32
C LYS A 50 1.12 -1.18 -5.81
N GLN A 51 2.05 -2.14 -5.74
CA GLN A 51 1.83 -3.50 -6.23
C GLN A 51 0.75 -4.23 -5.43
N VAL A 52 0.77 -4.10 -4.10
CA VAL A 52 -0.25 -4.71 -3.24
C VAL A 52 -1.61 -4.05 -3.44
N ALA A 53 -1.66 -2.73 -3.62
CA ALA A 53 -2.91 -2.01 -3.89
C ALA A 53 -3.59 -2.49 -5.18
N GLU A 54 -2.83 -2.73 -6.25
CA GLU A 54 -3.36 -3.29 -7.50
C GLU A 54 -4.03 -4.65 -7.27
N VAL A 55 -3.36 -5.57 -6.56
CA VAL A 55 -3.91 -6.90 -6.24
C VAL A 55 -5.17 -6.80 -5.37
N VAL A 56 -5.16 -5.94 -4.35
CA VAL A 56 -6.31 -5.76 -3.46
C VAL A 56 -7.50 -5.13 -4.20
N CYS A 57 -7.26 -4.18 -5.09
CA CYS A 57 -8.29 -3.62 -5.95
C CYS A 57 -8.91 -4.66 -6.89
N ASP A 58 -8.09 -5.56 -7.45
CA ASP A 58 -8.60 -6.67 -8.26
C ASP A 58 -9.51 -7.59 -7.44
N CYS A 59 -9.16 -7.90 -6.18
CA CYS A 59 -10.02 -8.64 -5.27
C CYS A 59 -11.38 -7.95 -5.06
N LEU A 60 -11.36 -6.65 -4.76
CA LEU A 60 -12.56 -5.84 -4.54
C LEU A 60 -13.45 -5.77 -5.79
N ASN A 61 -12.84 -5.60 -6.97
CA ASN A 61 -13.53 -5.55 -8.25
C ASN A 61 -14.18 -6.90 -8.60
N GLN A 62 -13.47 -8.02 -8.38
CA GLN A 62 -14.03 -9.37 -8.59
C GLN A 62 -15.21 -9.66 -7.66
N ALA A 63 -15.10 -9.23 -6.40
CA ALA A 63 -16.19 -9.35 -5.42
C ALA A 63 -17.28 -8.28 -5.60
N ARG A 64 -17.10 -7.33 -6.53
CA ARG A 64 -18.02 -6.20 -6.80
C ARG A 64 -18.42 -5.43 -5.54
N THR A 65 -17.46 -5.23 -4.65
CA THR A 65 -17.68 -4.60 -3.35
C THR A 65 -16.61 -3.54 -3.07
N HIS A 66 -16.93 -2.60 -2.21
CA HIS A 66 -15.96 -1.65 -1.64
C HIS A 66 -15.40 -2.11 -0.30
N HIS A 67 -15.92 -3.22 0.23
CA HIS A 67 -15.50 -3.79 1.49
C HIS A 67 -15.44 -5.31 1.35
N LEU A 68 -14.29 -5.90 1.63
CA LEU A 68 -14.05 -7.34 1.52
C LEU A 68 -13.32 -7.82 2.76
N GLU A 69 -14.00 -8.64 3.54
CA GLU A 69 -13.44 -9.36 4.67
C GLU A 69 -12.89 -10.71 4.19
N GLY A 70 -11.58 -10.90 4.33
CA GLY A 70 -10.90 -12.17 4.10
C GLY A 70 -10.56 -12.86 5.42
N SER A 71 -9.93 -14.03 5.36
CA SER A 71 -9.60 -14.81 6.55
C SER A 71 -8.53 -14.18 7.46
N ARG A 72 -7.66 -13.34 6.90
CA ARG A 72 -6.56 -12.68 7.64
C ARG A 72 -6.60 -11.16 7.55
N HIS A 73 -7.25 -10.63 6.53
CA HIS A 73 -7.23 -9.20 6.24
C HIS A 73 -8.59 -8.71 5.78
N THR A 74 -8.88 -7.47 6.11
CA THR A 74 -10.08 -6.76 5.65
C THR A 74 -9.66 -5.58 4.78
N ALA A 75 -10.14 -5.59 3.54
CA ALA A 75 -9.89 -4.54 2.56
C ALA A 75 -11.09 -3.59 2.48
N HIS A 76 -10.82 -2.29 2.44
CA HIS A 76 -11.85 -1.28 2.30
C HIS A 76 -11.40 -0.14 1.37
N TRP A 77 -12.24 0.18 0.39
CA TRP A 77 -12.09 1.28 -0.54
C TRP A 77 -13.10 2.41 -0.23
N SER A 78 -12.58 3.55 0.23
CA SER A 78 -13.36 4.78 0.36
C SER A 78 -13.34 5.55 -0.96
N LYS A 79 -14.48 5.60 -1.66
CA LYS A 79 -14.65 6.46 -2.86
C LYS A 79 -14.49 7.94 -2.54
N ARG A 80 -14.95 8.38 -1.36
CA ARG A 80 -14.93 9.78 -0.93
C ARG A 80 -13.50 10.27 -0.79
N ASP A 81 -12.67 9.48 -0.11
CA ASP A 81 -11.29 9.85 0.19
C ASP A 81 -10.30 9.33 -0.86
N ARG A 82 -10.81 8.60 -1.86
CA ARG A 82 -10.04 7.85 -2.85
C ARG A 82 -8.96 6.99 -2.19
N ARG A 83 -9.30 6.37 -1.06
CA ARG A 83 -8.35 5.74 -0.15
C ARG A 83 -8.63 4.24 -0.05
N LEU A 84 -7.59 3.45 -0.23
CA LEU A 84 -7.61 2.01 0.00
C LEU A 84 -6.89 1.71 1.30
N THR A 85 -7.56 0.97 2.16
CA THR A 85 -7.04 0.49 3.43
C THR A 85 -7.12 -1.02 3.49
N LEU A 86 -6.09 -1.64 4.05
CA LEU A 86 -6.06 -3.06 4.36
C LEU A 86 -5.64 -3.22 5.82
N LEU A 87 -6.50 -3.83 6.61
CA LEU A 87 -6.25 -4.14 8.02
C LEU A 87 -5.96 -5.62 8.17
N GLU A 88 -5.06 -5.98 9.08
CA GLU A 88 -4.92 -7.34 9.58
C GLU A 88 -6.02 -7.59 10.63
N ASN A 89 -6.78 -8.67 10.50
CA ASN A 89 -7.98 -8.87 11.32
C ASN A 89 -7.65 -9.12 12.80
N ASP A 90 -6.55 -9.83 13.07
CA ASP A 90 -6.19 -10.24 14.42
C ASP A 90 -5.69 -9.07 15.28
N THR A 91 -4.99 -8.12 14.65
CA THR A 91 -4.33 -6.99 15.33
C THR A 91 -5.03 -5.66 15.08
N GLU A 92 -5.95 -5.61 14.11
CA GLU A 92 -6.52 -4.40 13.52
C GLU A 92 -5.47 -3.42 12.98
N HIS A 93 -4.21 -3.88 12.86
CA HIS A 93 -3.13 -3.04 12.38
C HIS A 93 -3.27 -2.80 10.89
N LYS A 94 -2.98 -1.56 10.51
CA LYS A 94 -3.00 -1.14 9.12
C LYS A 94 -1.77 -1.67 8.40
N VAL A 95 -2.02 -2.53 7.42
CA VAL A 95 -0.99 -3.15 6.57
C VAL A 95 -0.77 -2.30 5.33
N LEU A 96 -1.86 -1.87 4.68
CA LEU A 96 -1.83 -1.01 3.50
C LEU A 96 -2.65 0.24 3.76
N ASP A 97 -2.08 1.38 3.40
CA ASP A 97 -2.74 2.68 3.42
C ASP A 97 -2.28 3.51 2.23
N VAL A 98 -3.13 3.59 1.22
CA VAL A 98 -2.81 4.30 -0.02
C VAL A 98 -3.96 5.18 -0.46
N VAL A 99 -3.62 6.27 -1.13
CA VAL A 99 -4.59 7.16 -1.79
C VAL A 99 -4.36 7.11 -3.29
N TRP A 100 -5.45 7.19 -4.05
CA TRP A 100 -5.41 7.34 -5.49
C TRP A 100 -5.35 8.82 -5.88
N ASP A 101 -4.17 9.26 -6.30
CA ASP A 101 -3.93 10.58 -6.88
C ASP A 101 -3.10 10.43 -8.17
N ASN A 102 -3.80 10.21 -9.29
CA ASN A 102 -3.20 9.84 -10.58
C ASN A 102 -2.26 8.62 -10.52
N GLY A 103 -2.47 7.77 -9.52
CA GLY A 103 -1.67 6.60 -9.17
C GLY A 103 -1.77 6.31 -7.68
N TRP A 104 -1.32 5.13 -7.27
CA TRP A 104 -1.26 4.78 -5.85
C TRP A 104 -0.13 5.53 -5.15
N VAL A 105 -0.47 6.31 -4.12
CA VAL A 105 0.47 7.02 -3.25
C VAL A 105 0.40 6.40 -1.85
N ASN A 106 1.54 5.96 -1.33
CA ASN A 106 1.66 5.42 0.01
C ASN A 106 1.52 6.54 1.04
N VAL A 107 0.63 6.35 2.00
CA VAL A 107 0.42 7.30 3.10
C VAL A 107 1.09 6.80 4.37
N ASP A 108 0.80 5.56 4.75
CA ASP A 108 1.22 4.97 6.04
C ASP A 108 1.17 3.43 6.00
N SER A 109 1.50 2.83 4.85
CA SER A 109 1.57 1.37 4.74
C SER A 109 2.76 0.83 5.54
N ARG A 110 2.55 -0.32 6.19
CA ARG A 110 3.58 -1.05 6.92
C ARG A 110 3.74 -2.43 6.30
N LEU A 111 4.39 -2.46 5.14
CA LEU A 111 4.60 -3.68 4.38
C LEU A 111 5.97 -4.28 4.69
N GLU A 112 5.95 -5.53 5.09
CA GLU A 112 7.14 -6.37 5.20
C GLU A 112 7.20 -7.29 3.98
N GLN A 113 8.41 -7.73 3.62
CA GLN A 113 8.61 -8.55 2.43
C GLN A 113 7.75 -9.83 2.43
N ALA A 114 7.53 -10.45 3.59
CA ALA A 114 6.66 -11.60 3.73
C ALA A 114 5.19 -11.28 3.34
N LYS A 115 4.67 -10.13 3.78
CA LYS A 115 3.31 -9.67 3.45
C LYS A 115 3.20 -9.35 1.95
N VAL A 116 4.20 -8.71 1.38
CA VAL A 116 4.26 -8.42 -0.06
C VAL A 116 4.23 -9.73 -0.86
N ASN A 117 5.08 -10.70 -0.51
CA ASN A 117 5.10 -12.01 -1.18
C ASN A 117 3.77 -12.74 -1.08
N TYR A 118 3.11 -12.71 0.10
CA TYR A 118 1.78 -13.29 0.27
C TYR A 118 0.77 -12.72 -0.73
N PHE A 119 0.70 -11.39 -0.88
CA PHE A 119 -0.23 -10.76 -1.82
C PHE A 119 0.14 -11.04 -3.29
N LEU A 120 1.41 -10.89 -3.66
CA LEU A 120 1.84 -11.01 -5.06
C LEU A 120 1.93 -12.45 -5.56
N GLN A 121 2.20 -13.41 -4.68
CA GLN A 121 2.31 -14.82 -5.07
C GLN A 121 1.01 -15.57 -4.78
N GLU A 122 0.51 -15.54 -3.54
CA GLU A 122 -0.62 -16.38 -3.18
C GLU A 122 -1.97 -15.79 -3.60
N VAL A 123 -2.21 -14.51 -3.27
CA VAL A 123 -3.50 -13.87 -3.57
C VAL A 123 -3.64 -13.65 -5.07
N GLN A 124 -2.63 -13.09 -5.73
CA GLN A 124 -2.66 -12.86 -7.17
C GLN A 124 -2.81 -14.17 -7.97
N GLN A 125 -2.13 -15.25 -7.58
CA GLN A 125 -2.30 -16.55 -8.25
C GLN A 125 -3.72 -17.09 -8.11
N LYS A 126 -4.33 -17.00 -6.91
CA LYS A 126 -5.72 -17.41 -6.69
C LYS A 126 -6.70 -16.62 -7.56
N LEU A 127 -6.48 -15.31 -7.74
CA LEU A 127 -7.29 -14.48 -8.65
C LEU A 127 -7.17 -14.95 -10.10
N ARG A 128 -5.96 -15.29 -10.57
CA ARG A 128 -5.74 -15.79 -11.93
C ARG A 128 -6.44 -17.14 -12.17
N CYS A 129 -6.35 -18.07 -11.21
CA CYS A 129 -7.00 -19.37 -11.31
C CYS A 129 -8.54 -19.25 -11.36
N LYS A 130 -9.13 -18.32 -10.58
CA LYS A 130 -10.57 -18.05 -10.64
C LYS A 130 -10.97 -17.51 -12.02
N ASN A 131 -10.21 -16.58 -12.59
CA ASN A 131 -10.51 -16.04 -13.92
C ASN A 131 -10.41 -17.10 -15.04
N HIS A 132 -9.50 -18.08 -14.91
CA HIS A 132 -9.39 -19.20 -15.86
C HIS A 132 -10.56 -20.19 -15.79
N LEU A 133 -11.20 -20.36 -14.63
CA LEU A 133 -12.40 -21.18 -14.48
C LEU A 133 -13.63 -20.55 -15.16
N TYR A 134 -13.72 -19.21 -15.22
CA TYR A 134 -14.81 -18.52 -15.90
C TYR A 134 -14.64 -18.45 -17.43
N SER A 135 -13.45 -18.66 -17.98
CA SER A 135 -13.22 -18.71 -19.43
C SER A 135 -13.53 -20.06 -20.08
N PHE A 136 -13.79 -21.12 -19.30
CA PHE A 136 -14.09 -22.46 -19.83
C PHE A 136 -15.58 -22.79 -19.95
N ASN A 137 -16.49 -21.90 -19.53
CA ASN A 137 -17.94 -22.15 -19.50
C ASN A 137 -18.78 -21.37 -20.53
N THR A 138 -18.16 -20.77 -21.56
CA THR A 138 -18.91 -20.21 -22.71
C THR A 138 -19.09 -21.19 -23.87
N GLY A 139 -18.78 -22.48 -23.68
CA GLY A 139 -19.03 -23.53 -24.66
C GLY A 139 -20.35 -24.27 -24.42
N THR A 140 -21.49 -23.57 -24.43
CA THR A 140 -22.80 -24.23 -24.47
C THR A 140 -22.96 -24.93 -25.82
N THR A 141 -23.23 -26.23 -25.73
CA THR A 141 -23.78 -27.13 -26.73
C THR A 141 -24.76 -26.45 -27.69
N LEU A 142 -24.54 -26.61 -28.99
CA LEU A 142 -25.62 -26.66 -29.96
C LEU A 142 -25.56 -28.01 -30.69
N ARG A 143 -26.75 -28.60 -30.81
CA ARG A 143 -27.08 -29.89 -31.40
C ARG A 143 -26.57 -30.05 -32.83
#